data_AF-A0A7Z8QH99-F1
#
_entry.id   AF-A0A7Z8QH99-F1
#
_cell.length_a   1.000
_cell.length_b   1.000
_cell.length_c   1.000
_cell.angle_alpha   90.00
_cell.angle_beta   90.00
_cell.angle_gamma   90.00
#
_symmetry.space_group_name_H-M   'P 1'
#
loop_
_entity.id
_entity.type
_entity.pdbx_description
1 polymer ?
#
loop_
_entity_poly.entity_id
_entity_poly.type
_entity_poly.pdbx_seq_one_letter_code
_entity_poly.pdbx_strand_id
1 'polypeptide(L)'
;DKDKDYSEEALPQNSKMKDGCWTWGRTKVEENIGLLIGRKTSTGIWRVYRKDYIPEGGAYTKEKSLWIDKNINHENGKEELGKLFGETPFSFPKSVDLIKKCLKIGTKYNENHIILDFHAGSGTTAQAVVELNEEDNGNRSFILCEQMNYIQDITVERIKIFLKNEAIDSPFIYCELTQYNANIIDKIEQADTTEALKPIWQEIEKTDFISYKIKPETINENIHEFESLTIEEQKQFLIAVLDKNQLYVNYSEIEDEDYLLSEDDKKLNRQFYGEV
;
A
#
# COMPACT_ATOMS: atom_id res chain seq x y z
N ASP A 1 9.24 -65.66 -8.34
CA ASP A 1 8.25 -65.19 -7.36
C ASP A 1 8.91 -64.32 -6.33
N LYS A 2 8.35 -63.14 -6.06
CA LYS A 2 8.81 -62.24 -4.98
C LYS A 2 8.03 -62.63 -3.73
N ASP A 3 8.73 -63.02 -2.66
CA ASP A 3 8.12 -63.38 -1.37
C ASP A 3 7.66 -62.12 -0.60
N LYS A 4 7.10 -62.31 0.61
CA LYS A 4 6.61 -61.22 1.45
C LYS A 4 7.73 -60.31 2.00
N ASP A 5 8.98 -60.77 1.97
CA ASP A 5 10.15 -60.09 2.53
C ASP A 5 11.01 -59.44 1.43
N TYR A 6 10.61 -59.55 0.17
CA TYR A 6 11.30 -58.97 -0.96
C TYR A 6 11.27 -57.43 -0.92
N SER A 7 12.44 -56.81 -0.83
CA SER A 7 12.63 -55.36 -0.94
C SER A 7 13.64 -55.02 -2.04
N GLU A 8 13.42 -53.90 -2.75
CA GLU A 8 14.42 -53.28 -3.62
C GLU A 8 14.86 -51.94 -3.01
N GLU A 9 16.17 -51.68 -3.01
CA GLU A 9 16.73 -50.46 -2.46
C GLU A 9 16.61 -49.29 -3.45
N ALA A 10 16.23 -48.11 -2.94
CA ALA A 10 16.20 -46.87 -3.70
C ALA A 10 16.99 -45.79 -2.93
N LEU A 11 18.11 -45.38 -3.50
CA LEU A 11 18.98 -44.32 -2.94
C LEU A 11 18.63 -42.95 -3.55
N PRO A 12 18.91 -41.82 -2.87
CA PRO A 12 18.61 -40.48 -3.36
C PRO A 12 19.62 -40.05 -4.44
N GLN A 13 19.60 -40.72 -5.59
CA GLN A 13 20.50 -40.47 -6.71
C GLN A 13 19.79 -39.74 -7.85
N ASN A 14 20.48 -38.79 -8.47
CA ASN A 14 19.95 -38.07 -9.61
C ASN A 14 20.02 -38.90 -10.91
N SER A 15 19.53 -38.35 -12.03
CA SER A 15 19.54 -39.03 -13.34
C SER A 15 20.94 -39.39 -13.87
N LYS A 16 22.01 -38.82 -13.30
CA LYS A 16 23.42 -39.10 -13.64
C LYS A 16 24.10 -40.01 -12.60
N MET A 17 23.33 -40.70 -11.76
CA MET A 17 23.83 -41.58 -10.69
C MET A 17 24.73 -40.87 -9.67
N LYS A 18 24.61 -39.55 -9.52
CA LYS A 18 25.29 -38.82 -8.45
C LYS A 18 24.41 -38.82 -7.21
N ASP A 19 25.05 -39.04 -6.07
CA ASP A 19 24.40 -38.99 -4.77
C ASP A 19 23.87 -37.59 -4.46
N GLY A 20 22.67 -37.56 -3.89
CA GLY A 20 22.04 -36.40 -3.28
C GLY A 20 21.63 -36.71 -1.84
N CYS A 21 20.73 -35.90 -1.30
CA CYS A 21 20.19 -36.10 0.04
C CYS A 21 18.66 -36.26 0.00
N TRP A 22 18.12 -36.97 0.98
CA TRP A 22 16.69 -37.01 1.22
C TRP A 22 16.21 -35.63 1.68
N THR A 23 15.08 -35.17 1.15
CA THR A 23 14.49 -33.87 1.55
C THR A 23 13.63 -33.98 2.82
N TRP A 24 13.26 -35.19 3.24
CA TRP A 24 12.53 -35.46 4.48
C TRP A 24 13.43 -36.21 5.46
N GLY A 25 13.51 -35.71 6.70
CA GLY A 25 14.15 -36.43 7.80
C GLY A 25 13.32 -37.64 8.25
N ARG A 26 13.95 -38.51 9.05
CA ARG A 26 13.37 -39.79 9.51
C ARG A 26 11.98 -39.63 10.16
N THR A 27 11.86 -38.72 11.13
CA THR A 27 10.60 -38.45 11.85
C THR A 27 9.46 -38.09 10.89
N LYS A 28 9.74 -37.20 9.92
CA LYS A 28 8.74 -36.78 8.92
C LYS A 28 8.31 -37.95 8.03
N VAL A 29 9.23 -38.84 7.67
CA VAL A 29 8.91 -40.06 6.92
C VAL A 29 8.03 -41.01 7.74
N GLU A 30 8.35 -41.22 9.01
CA GLU A 30 7.56 -42.09 9.91
C GLU A 30 6.12 -41.58 10.08
N GLU A 31 5.95 -40.27 10.28
CA GLU A 31 4.63 -39.63 10.40
C GLU A 31 3.82 -39.64 9.09
N ASN A 32 4.50 -39.63 7.93
CA ASN A 32 3.87 -39.40 6.63
C ASN A 32 4.13 -40.52 5.62
N ILE A 33 4.42 -41.74 6.08
CA ILE A 33 4.84 -42.85 5.21
C ILE A 33 3.78 -43.18 4.14
N GLY A 34 2.50 -42.97 4.45
CA GLY A 34 1.38 -43.17 3.52
C GLY A 34 1.37 -42.22 2.30
N LEU A 35 2.11 -41.10 2.38
CA LEU A 35 2.30 -40.15 1.29
C LEU A 35 3.48 -40.53 0.38
N LEU A 36 4.27 -41.54 0.74
CA LEU A 36 5.40 -42.00 -0.07
C LEU A 36 5.00 -43.21 -0.91
N ILE A 37 5.48 -43.27 -2.15
CA ILE A 37 5.28 -44.42 -3.03
C ILE A 37 6.56 -44.75 -3.78
N GLY A 38 6.99 -46.01 -3.68
CA GLY A 38 8.04 -46.55 -4.54
C GLY A 38 7.47 -46.83 -5.93
N ARG A 39 8.10 -46.29 -6.98
CA ARG A 39 7.75 -46.61 -8.37
C ARG A 39 9.01 -46.77 -9.21
N LYS A 40 8.98 -47.75 -10.11
CA LYS A 40 10.02 -47.96 -11.11
C LYS A 40 9.91 -46.90 -12.22
N THR A 41 11.02 -46.25 -12.53
CA THR A 41 11.11 -45.33 -13.68
C THR A 41 11.08 -46.09 -14.99
N SER A 42 10.91 -45.38 -16.11
CA SER A 42 11.05 -45.96 -17.46
C SER A 42 12.42 -46.60 -17.72
N THR A 43 13.46 -46.16 -17.01
CA THR A 43 14.82 -46.72 -17.08
C THR A 43 15.03 -47.93 -16.18
N GLY A 44 13.99 -48.38 -15.47
CA GLY A 44 14.06 -49.56 -14.62
C GLY A 44 14.63 -49.31 -13.21
N ILE A 45 14.83 -48.06 -12.80
CA ILE A 45 15.38 -47.72 -11.48
C ILE A 45 14.22 -47.42 -10.53
N TRP A 46 14.27 -47.93 -9.29
CA TRP A 46 13.28 -47.58 -8.28
C TRP A 46 13.53 -46.19 -7.70
N ARG A 47 12.45 -45.42 -7.56
CA ARG A 47 12.46 -44.11 -6.90
C ARG A 47 11.30 -43.97 -5.95
N VAL A 48 11.51 -43.20 -4.89
CA VAL A 48 10.46 -42.79 -3.95
C VAL A 48 9.86 -41.48 -4.42
N TYR A 49 8.56 -41.47 -4.68
CA TYR A 49 7.77 -40.30 -5.03
C TYR A 49 6.92 -39.88 -3.84
N ARG A 50 6.63 -38.58 -3.75
CA ARG A 50 5.66 -38.03 -2.79
C ARG A 50 4.32 -37.83 -3.50
N LYS A 51 3.24 -38.30 -2.89
CA LYS A 51 1.88 -37.95 -3.28
C LYS A 51 1.65 -36.50 -2.87
N ASP A 52 1.43 -35.64 -3.85
CA ASP A 52 1.07 -34.25 -3.65
C ASP A 52 -0.40 -34.12 -4.09
N TYR A 53 -1.30 -34.08 -3.11
CA TYR A 53 -2.73 -33.99 -3.37
C TYR A 53 -3.08 -32.53 -3.58
N ILE A 54 -3.82 -32.25 -4.64
CA ILE A 54 -4.43 -30.94 -4.84
C ILE A 54 -5.52 -30.80 -3.77
N PRO A 55 -5.40 -29.84 -2.81
CA PRO A 55 -6.47 -29.58 -1.87
C PRO A 55 -7.75 -29.16 -2.60
N GLU A 56 -8.91 -29.31 -1.95
CA GLU A 56 -10.15 -28.69 -2.44
C GLU A 56 -9.89 -27.19 -2.59
N GLY A 57 -9.92 -26.69 -3.84
CA GLY A 57 -9.54 -25.31 -4.18
C GLY A 57 -8.28 -25.14 -5.03
N GLY A 58 -7.51 -26.21 -5.30
CA GLY A 58 -6.34 -26.16 -6.17
C GLY A 58 -5.00 -26.22 -5.42
N ALA A 59 -3.90 -26.38 -6.15
CA ALA A 59 -2.57 -26.51 -5.56
C ALA A 59 -2.04 -25.14 -5.10
N TYR A 60 -1.76 -24.99 -3.80
CA TYR A 60 -1.11 -23.78 -3.27
C TYR A 60 0.40 -23.86 -3.49
N THR A 61 0.88 -23.34 -4.62
CA THR A 61 2.32 -23.14 -4.81
C THR A 61 2.73 -21.80 -4.22
N LYS A 62 3.85 -21.76 -3.50
CA LYS A 62 4.45 -20.48 -3.09
C LYS A 62 4.72 -19.64 -4.33
N GLU A 63 4.36 -18.37 -4.25
CA GLU A 63 4.68 -17.42 -5.32
C GLU A 63 6.19 -17.28 -5.50
N LYS A 64 6.60 -17.10 -6.76
CA LYS A 64 8.01 -16.96 -7.10
C LYS A 64 8.50 -15.59 -6.65
N SER A 65 9.79 -15.49 -6.31
CA SER A 65 10.42 -14.21 -5.95
C SER A 65 10.56 -13.24 -7.14
N LEU A 66 10.51 -13.75 -8.37
CA LEU A 66 10.57 -12.96 -9.59
C LEU A 66 9.26 -13.14 -10.36
N TRP A 67 8.55 -12.03 -10.60
CA TRP A 67 7.35 -12.00 -11.42
C TRP A 67 7.69 -11.42 -12.80
N ILE A 68 7.46 -12.23 -13.83
CA ILE A 68 7.73 -11.90 -15.24
C ILE A 68 6.47 -12.00 -16.09
N ASP A 69 5.31 -11.99 -15.42
CA ASP A 69 4.02 -12.08 -16.07
C ASP A 69 3.82 -10.87 -16.99
N LYS A 70 3.28 -11.07 -18.19
CA LYS A 70 3.19 -9.99 -19.18
C LYS A 70 2.25 -8.88 -18.75
N ASN A 71 1.22 -9.20 -17.98
CA ASN A 71 0.14 -8.31 -17.57
C ASN A 71 0.48 -7.38 -16.40
N ILE A 72 1.56 -7.66 -15.66
CA ILE A 72 1.98 -6.84 -14.50
C ILE A 72 2.96 -5.71 -14.86
N ASN A 73 3.28 -5.53 -16.14
CA ASN A 73 4.22 -4.50 -16.59
C ASN A 73 3.59 -3.09 -16.53
N HIS A 74 4.44 -2.05 -16.61
CA HIS A 74 4.03 -0.64 -16.55
C HIS A 74 3.19 -0.19 -17.77
N GLU A 75 3.49 -0.70 -18.97
CA GLU A 75 2.74 -0.36 -20.18
C GLU A 75 1.25 -0.76 -20.06
N ASN A 76 0.93 -1.90 -19.45
CA ASN A 76 -0.47 -2.29 -19.23
C ASN A 76 -1.17 -1.31 -18.29
N GLY A 77 -0.50 -0.85 -17.22
CA GLY A 77 -1.08 0.15 -16.32
C GLY A 77 -1.41 1.45 -17.06
N LYS A 78 -0.55 1.85 -18.02
CA LYS A 78 -0.77 3.02 -18.87
C LYS A 78 -1.93 2.81 -19.84
N GLU A 79 -2.02 1.64 -20.46
CA GLU A 79 -3.08 1.28 -21.40
C GLU A 79 -4.45 1.17 -20.71
N GLU A 80 -4.53 0.53 -19.54
CA GLU A 80 -5.74 0.41 -18.72
C GLU A 80 -6.26 1.78 -18.31
N LEU A 81 -5.38 2.64 -17.80
CA LEU A 81 -5.75 4.01 -17.46
C LEU A 81 -6.17 4.81 -18.71
N GLY A 82 -5.47 4.60 -19.82
CA GLY A 82 -5.79 5.17 -21.13
C GLY A 82 -7.20 4.83 -21.60
N LYS A 83 -7.63 3.59 -21.42
CA LYS A 83 -8.98 3.12 -21.77
C LYS A 83 -10.06 3.78 -20.91
N LEU A 84 -9.77 4.02 -19.63
CA LEU A 84 -10.72 4.64 -18.70
C LEU A 84 -10.92 6.13 -19.00
N PHE A 85 -9.84 6.86 -19.27
CA PHE A 85 -9.89 8.32 -19.45
C PHE A 85 -10.00 8.76 -20.92
N GLY A 86 -9.75 7.86 -21.87
CA GLY A 86 -9.63 8.20 -23.30
C GLY A 86 -8.27 8.85 -23.67
N GLU A 87 -7.46 9.18 -22.68
CA GLU A 87 -6.08 9.65 -22.79
C GLU A 87 -5.25 9.10 -21.64
N THR A 88 -3.93 9.34 -21.62
CA THR A 88 -3.08 8.94 -20.49
C THR A 88 -2.82 10.15 -19.57
N PRO A 89 -3.63 10.37 -18.52
CA PRO A 89 -3.46 11.51 -17.61
C PRO A 89 -2.29 11.35 -16.62
N PHE A 90 -1.72 10.14 -16.50
CA PHE A 90 -0.70 9.82 -15.50
C PHE A 90 0.48 9.07 -16.11
N SER A 91 1.70 9.50 -15.81
CA SER A 91 2.91 8.98 -16.47
C SER A 91 3.27 7.55 -16.04
N PHE A 92 3.10 7.21 -14.76
CA PHE A 92 3.60 5.95 -14.19
C PHE A 92 2.57 5.19 -13.34
N PRO A 93 1.37 4.91 -13.87
CA PRO A 93 0.39 4.11 -13.14
C PRO A 93 0.92 2.68 -12.97
N LYS A 94 0.66 2.07 -11.83
CA LYS A 94 0.88 0.63 -11.65
C LYS A 94 -0.20 -0.13 -12.43
N SER A 95 0.14 -1.33 -12.92
CA SER A 95 -0.82 -2.27 -13.50
C SER A 95 -1.80 -2.76 -12.43
N VAL A 96 -3.09 -2.86 -12.77
CA VAL A 96 -4.11 -3.38 -11.85
C VAL A 96 -3.84 -4.84 -11.51
N ASP A 97 -3.43 -5.64 -12.49
CA ASP A 97 -3.09 -7.06 -12.30
C ASP A 97 -1.91 -7.28 -11.34
N LEU A 98 -0.93 -6.36 -11.33
CA LEU A 98 0.15 -6.40 -10.36
C LEU A 98 -0.40 -6.30 -8.93
N ILE A 99 -1.30 -5.35 -8.69
CA ILE A 99 -1.88 -5.13 -7.37
C ILE A 99 -2.83 -6.28 -7.00
N LYS A 100 -3.67 -6.76 -7.92
CA LYS A 100 -4.51 -7.95 -7.70
C LYS A 100 -3.69 -9.17 -7.30
N LYS A 101 -2.52 -9.38 -7.90
CA LYS A 101 -1.59 -10.45 -7.51
C LYS A 101 -1.09 -10.27 -6.08
N CYS A 102 -0.67 -9.07 -5.69
CA CYS A 102 -0.29 -8.78 -4.29
C CYS A 102 -1.44 -9.06 -3.31
N LEU A 103 -2.67 -8.66 -3.65
CA LEU A 103 -3.85 -8.86 -2.81
C LEU A 103 -4.21 -10.34 -2.68
N LYS A 104 -4.16 -11.13 -3.75
CA LYS A 104 -4.41 -12.58 -3.71
C LYS A 104 -3.41 -13.33 -2.80
N ILE A 105 -2.20 -12.79 -2.63
CA ILE A 105 -1.18 -13.33 -1.71
C ILE A 105 -1.45 -12.90 -0.27
N GLY A 106 -1.80 -11.63 -0.05
CA GLY A 106 -1.87 -11.01 1.27
C GLY A 106 -3.23 -11.06 1.95
N THR A 107 -4.29 -11.47 1.26
CA THR A 107 -5.68 -11.37 1.75
C THR A 107 -6.48 -12.62 1.43
N LYS A 108 -7.54 -12.86 2.21
CA LYS A 108 -8.61 -13.80 1.88
C LYS A 108 -9.88 -13.04 1.51
N TYR A 109 -10.62 -13.58 0.56
CA TYR A 109 -11.80 -12.91 0.00
C TYR A 109 -12.93 -12.69 1.01
N ASN A 110 -13.01 -13.50 2.07
CA ASN A 110 -14.13 -13.53 3.01
C ASN A 110 -13.77 -13.04 4.44
N GLU A 111 -12.64 -12.36 4.63
CA GLU A 111 -12.16 -11.94 5.96
C GLU A 111 -12.25 -10.42 6.20
N ASN A 112 -12.95 -9.65 5.35
CA ASN A 112 -13.15 -8.20 5.47
C ASN A 112 -11.84 -7.41 5.65
N HIS A 113 -10.79 -7.75 4.89
CA HIS A 113 -9.52 -7.05 5.00
C HIS A 113 -9.62 -5.59 4.57
N ILE A 114 -8.90 -4.72 5.27
CA ILE A 114 -8.73 -3.31 4.90
C ILE A 114 -7.34 -3.13 4.27
N ILE A 115 -7.33 -2.62 3.05
CA ILE A 115 -6.13 -2.42 2.25
C ILE A 115 -5.77 -0.94 2.33
N LEU A 116 -4.64 -0.63 2.97
CA LEU A 116 -4.12 0.73 3.06
C LEU A 116 -3.05 0.95 1.98
N ASP A 117 -3.25 1.99 1.17
CA ASP A 117 -2.23 2.52 0.26
C ASP A 117 -2.05 4.02 0.50
N PHE A 118 -0.97 4.37 1.20
CA PHE A 118 -0.63 5.75 1.54
C PHE A 118 0.18 6.47 0.46
N HIS A 119 0.33 5.87 -0.72
CA HIS A 119 0.92 6.46 -1.92
C HIS A 119 0.04 6.12 -3.13
N ALA A 120 -1.25 6.47 -3.03
CA ALA A 120 -2.27 5.98 -3.95
C ALA A 120 -2.00 6.30 -5.42
N GLY A 121 -1.34 7.43 -5.70
CA GLY A 121 -1.00 7.89 -7.04
C GLY A 121 -2.25 7.93 -7.92
N SER A 122 -2.22 7.21 -9.03
CA SER A 122 -3.38 7.13 -9.93
C SER A 122 -4.58 6.35 -9.38
N GLY A 123 -4.56 5.83 -8.14
CA GLY A 123 -5.68 5.07 -7.56
C GLY A 123 -5.80 3.61 -8.02
N THR A 124 -4.69 3.01 -8.51
CA THR A 124 -4.69 1.62 -9.01
C THR A 124 -5.17 0.62 -7.95
N THR A 125 -4.82 0.84 -6.68
CA THR A 125 -5.18 -0.07 -5.58
C THR A 125 -6.68 -0.18 -5.36
N ALA A 126 -7.42 0.94 -5.41
CA ALA A 126 -8.88 0.91 -5.30
C ALA A 126 -9.52 0.09 -6.42
N GLN A 127 -9.12 0.32 -7.68
CA GLN A 127 -9.63 -0.45 -8.81
C GLN A 127 -9.32 -1.95 -8.64
N ALA A 128 -8.10 -2.32 -8.25
CA ALA A 128 -7.72 -3.70 -8.03
C ALA A 128 -8.54 -4.39 -6.92
N VAL A 129 -8.85 -3.67 -5.83
CA VAL A 129 -9.69 -4.18 -4.75
C VAL A 129 -11.12 -4.43 -5.23
N VAL A 130 -11.71 -3.47 -5.94
CA VAL A 130 -13.08 -3.58 -6.44
C VAL A 130 -13.20 -4.70 -7.49
N GLU A 131 -12.30 -4.74 -8.49
CA GLU A 131 -12.28 -5.84 -9.48
C GLU A 131 -12.13 -7.20 -8.80
N LEU A 132 -11.25 -7.30 -7.80
CA LEU A 132 -11.01 -8.56 -7.13
C LEU A 132 -12.23 -9.03 -6.32
N ASN A 133 -12.93 -8.12 -5.65
CA ASN A 133 -14.16 -8.44 -4.94
C ASN A 133 -15.26 -8.91 -5.91
N GLU A 134 -15.38 -8.34 -7.10
CA GLU A 134 -16.31 -8.83 -8.13
C GLU A 134 -15.87 -10.20 -8.68
N GLU A 135 -14.56 -10.42 -8.90
CA GLU A 135 -13.99 -11.69 -9.38
C GLU A 135 -14.25 -12.86 -8.41
N ASP A 136 -14.09 -12.64 -7.10
CA ASP A 136 -14.11 -13.69 -6.08
C ASP A 136 -15.27 -13.59 -5.07
N ASN A 137 -16.24 -12.72 -5.33
CA ASN A 137 -17.35 -12.39 -4.44
C ASN A 137 -16.84 -12.08 -3.01
N GLY A 138 -15.79 -11.25 -2.97
CA GLY A 138 -15.07 -10.87 -1.77
C GLY A 138 -15.61 -9.62 -1.08
N ASN A 139 -15.07 -9.32 0.10
CA ASN A 139 -15.52 -8.22 0.96
C ASN A 139 -14.37 -7.33 1.43
N ARG A 140 -13.33 -7.16 0.61
CA ARG A 140 -12.19 -6.28 0.92
C ARG A 140 -12.60 -4.82 0.86
N SER A 141 -12.06 -3.99 1.74
CA SER A 141 -12.21 -2.53 1.70
C SER A 141 -10.84 -1.87 1.50
N PHE A 142 -10.82 -0.61 1.08
CA PHE A 142 -9.57 0.12 0.89
C PHE A 142 -9.60 1.50 1.56
N ILE A 143 -8.42 1.97 1.94
CA ILE A 143 -8.15 3.35 2.35
C ILE A 143 -6.98 3.82 1.49
N LEU A 144 -7.18 4.94 0.79
CA LEU A 144 -6.15 5.58 -0.02
C LEU A 144 -5.74 6.90 0.61
N CYS A 145 -4.43 7.17 0.68
CA CYS A 145 -3.91 8.49 1.00
C CYS A 145 -3.06 9.00 -0.18
N GLU A 146 -3.25 10.26 -0.53
CA GLU A 146 -2.52 10.96 -1.58
C GLU A 146 -2.40 12.43 -1.19
N GLN A 147 -1.26 13.05 -1.53
CA GLN A 147 -0.90 14.42 -1.12
C GLN A 147 -0.61 15.34 -2.32
N MET A 148 -0.59 14.81 -3.54
CA MET A 148 -0.30 15.60 -4.74
C MET A 148 -1.53 16.38 -5.22
N ASN A 149 -1.33 17.40 -6.04
CA ASN A 149 -2.41 18.26 -6.53
C ASN A 149 -3.40 17.59 -7.51
N TYR A 150 -3.09 16.40 -8.02
CA TYR A 150 -3.91 15.68 -9.01
C TYR A 150 -5.00 14.77 -8.39
N ILE A 151 -5.18 14.79 -7.07
CA ILE A 151 -6.07 13.85 -6.35
C ILE A 151 -7.47 13.83 -6.95
N GLN A 152 -8.08 14.99 -7.12
CA GLN A 152 -9.46 15.07 -7.62
C GLN A 152 -9.55 14.71 -9.10
N ASP A 153 -8.61 15.20 -9.91
CA ASP A 153 -8.62 15.07 -11.37
C ASP A 153 -8.24 13.66 -11.87
N ILE A 154 -7.42 12.92 -11.09
CA ILE A 154 -6.89 11.62 -11.49
C ILE A 154 -7.32 10.52 -10.53
N THR A 155 -6.96 10.62 -9.25
CA THR A 155 -7.15 9.51 -8.30
C THR A 155 -8.63 9.25 -8.04
N VAL A 156 -9.37 10.29 -7.66
CA VAL A 156 -10.82 10.24 -7.40
C VAL A 156 -11.57 9.97 -8.69
N GLU A 157 -11.22 10.66 -9.78
CA GLU A 157 -11.92 10.52 -11.05
C GLU A 157 -11.76 9.11 -11.64
N ARG A 158 -10.57 8.48 -11.51
CA ARG A 158 -10.39 7.08 -11.93
C ARG A 158 -11.39 6.16 -11.25
N ILE A 159 -11.53 6.30 -9.93
CA ILE A 159 -12.42 5.44 -9.14
C ILE A 159 -13.87 5.66 -9.57
N LYS A 160 -14.29 6.92 -9.71
CA LYS A 160 -15.64 7.27 -10.16
C LYS A 160 -15.97 6.75 -11.55
N ILE A 161 -15.08 6.97 -12.53
CA ILE A 161 -15.25 6.49 -13.91
C ILE A 161 -15.34 4.97 -13.93
N PHE A 162 -14.42 4.29 -13.22
CA PHE A 162 -14.39 2.83 -13.16
C PHE A 162 -15.68 2.25 -12.55
N LEU A 163 -16.09 2.71 -11.36
CA LEU A 163 -17.32 2.25 -10.70
C LEU A 163 -18.56 2.47 -11.58
N LYS A 164 -18.62 3.62 -12.26
CA LYS A 164 -19.71 3.94 -13.19
C LYS A 164 -19.72 3.04 -14.43
N ASN A 165 -18.56 2.80 -15.05
CA ASN A 165 -18.46 2.01 -16.28
C ASN A 165 -18.81 0.55 -16.05
N GLU A 166 -18.42 -0.02 -14.91
CA GLU A 166 -18.72 -1.39 -14.53
C GLU A 166 -20.10 -1.54 -13.84
N ALA A 167 -20.84 -0.44 -13.69
CA ALA A 167 -22.13 -0.39 -12.99
C ALA A 167 -22.09 -0.99 -11.56
N ILE A 168 -20.99 -0.75 -10.85
CA ILE A 168 -20.74 -1.25 -9.49
C ILE A 168 -21.28 -0.23 -8.49
N ASP A 169 -22.26 -0.65 -7.68
CA ASP A 169 -22.81 0.14 -6.57
C ASP A 169 -21.97 -0.08 -5.30
N SER A 170 -20.75 0.47 -5.30
CA SER A 170 -19.86 0.46 -4.14
C SER A 170 -19.74 1.87 -3.55
N PRO A 171 -19.93 2.05 -2.23
CA PRO A 171 -19.74 3.35 -1.60
C PRO A 171 -18.27 3.77 -1.69
N PHE A 172 -18.04 5.00 -2.12
CA PHE A 172 -16.73 5.65 -2.11
C PHE A 172 -16.88 7.03 -1.46
N ILE A 173 -16.06 7.29 -0.45
CA ILE A 173 -16.05 8.55 0.29
C ILE A 173 -14.70 9.22 0.04
N TYR A 174 -14.76 10.51 -0.32
CA TYR A 174 -13.60 11.39 -0.40
C TYR A 174 -13.64 12.35 0.78
N CYS A 175 -12.52 12.50 1.47
CA CYS A 175 -12.35 13.46 2.54
C CYS A 175 -10.95 14.07 2.49
N GLU A 176 -10.83 15.28 3.04
CA GLU A 176 -9.56 16.00 3.21
C GLU A 176 -9.34 16.26 4.70
N LEU A 177 -8.07 16.38 5.10
CA LEU A 177 -7.74 16.76 6.47
C LEU A 177 -7.98 18.26 6.65
N THR A 178 -8.70 18.65 7.69
CA THR A 178 -8.86 20.07 8.04
C THR A 178 -7.50 20.67 8.39
N GLN A 179 -7.03 21.59 7.55
CA GLN A 179 -5.75 22.27 7.72
C GLN A 179 -5.79 23.17 8.97
N TYR A 180 -4.73 23.08 9.77
CA TYR A 180 -4.43 24.02 10.84
C TYR A 180 -3.16 24.79 10.49
N ASN A 181 -1.99 24.39 11.00
CA ASN A 181 -0.71 25.04 10.65
C ASN A 181 -0.27 24.77 9.20
N ALA A 182 -0.87 23.79 8.53
CA ALA A 182 -0.62 23.52 7.11
C ALA A 182 -0.87 24.76 6.23
N ASN A 183 -1.85 25.62 6.59
CA ASN A 183 -2.08 26.89 5.90
C ASN A 183 -0.86 27.81 5.91
N ILE A 184 -0.04 27.74 6.96
CA ILE A 184 1.20 28.53 7.07
C ILE A 184 2.26 27.97 6.12
N ILE A 185 2.36 26.64 5.99
CA ILE A 185 3.24 26.02 4.99
C ILE A 185 2.85 26.49 3.60
N ASP A 186 1.56 26.49 3.26
CA ASP A 186 1.09 26.95 1.95
C ASP A 186 1.46 28.43 1.70
N LYS A 187 1.34 29.29 2.71
CA LYS A 187 1.80 30.69 2.63
C LYS A 187 3.32 30.80 2.42
N ILE A 188 4.11 29.98 3.12
CA ILE A 188 5.58 29.96 3.00
C ILE A 188 5.98 29.53 1.59
N GLU A 189 5.38 28.46 1.08
CA GLU A 189 5.67 27.93 -0.26
C GLU A 189 5.32 28.94 -1.37
N GLN A 190 4.23 29.70 -1.20
CA GLN A 190 3.81 30.75 -2.15
C GLN A 190 4.64 32.04 -2.07
N ALA A 191 5.46 32.23 -1.04
CA ALA A 191 6.24 33.46 -0.88
C ALA A 191 7.51 33.44 -1.74
N ASP A 192 7.68 34.43 -2.62
CA ASP A 192 8.84 34.48 -3.53
C ASP A 192 9.97 35.40 -3.05
N THR A 193 9.79 36.11 -1.94
CA THR A 193 10.76 37.09 -1.42
C THR A 193 10.92 37.02 0.09
N THR A 194 12.09 37.40 0.59
CA THR A 194 12.39 37.52 2.03
C THR A 194 11.40 38.46 2.72
N GLU A 195 11.01 39.55 2.06
CA GLU A 195 10.04 40.52 2.58
C GLU A 195 8.64 39.91 2.76
N ALA A 196 8.25 38.97 1.91
CA ALA A 196 6.98 38.25 2.03
C ALA A 196 7.01 37.20 3.17
N LEU A 197 8.19 36.66 3.51
CA LEU A 197 8.35 35.70 4.61
C LEU A 197 8.33 36.35 6.01
N LYS A 198 8.78 37.60 6.15
CA LYS A 198 8.77 38.35 7.42
C LYS A 198 7.40 38.43 8.11
N PRO A 199 6.29 38.82 7.45
CA PRO A 199 4.98 38.84 8.09
C PRO A 199 4.48 37.45 8.47
N ILE A 200 4.89 36.40 7.74
CA ILE A 200 4.54 35.01 8.07
C ILE A 200 5.27 34.59 9.36
N TRP A 201 6.54 34.94 9.52
CA TRP A 201 7.26 34.73 10.78
C TRP A 201 6.56 35.42 11.96
N GLN A 202 6.15 36.68 11.80
CA GLN A 202 5.42 37.42 12.85
C GLN A 202 4.05 36.82 13.20
N GLU A 203 3.41 36.12 12.26
CA GLU A 203 2.20 35.34 12.51
C GLU A 203 2.55 34.12 13.36
N ILE A 204 3.57 33.34 12.96
CA ILE A 204 4.04 32.14 13.68
C ILE A 204 4.42 32.47 15.12
N GLU A 205 5.12 33.57 15.36
CA GLU A 205 5.54 34.00 16.71
C GLU A 205 4.39 34.30 17.67
N LYS A 206 3.21 34.64 17.15
CA LYS A 206 2.03 34.96 17.97
C LYS A 206 1.18 33.74 18.27
N THR A 207 1.53 32.60 17.71
CA THR A 207 0.80 31.34 17.82
C THR A 207 1.61 30.31 18.61
N ASP A 208 0.94 29.28 19.11
CA ASP A 208 1.61 28.15 19.80
C ASP A 208 2.19 27.12 18.79
N PHE A 209 2.41 27.53 17.54
CA PHE A 209 2.76 26.64 16.43
C PHE A 209 4.25 26.35 16.32
N ILE A 210 5.07 26.94 17.19
CA ILE A 210 6.51 26.74 17.19
C ILE A 210 6.82 25.42 17.92
N SER A 211 7.60 24.57 17.26
CA SER A 211 8.10 23.33 17.85
C SER A 211 8.77 23.62 19.19
N TYR A 212 8.39 22.88 20.24
CA TYR A 212 8.93 23.02 21.60
C TYR A 212 10.46 22.92 21.70
N LYS A 213 11.11 22.38 20.66
CA LYS A 213 12.57 22.26 20.56
C LYS A 213 13.26 23.59 20.24
N ILE A 214 12.49 24.60 19.84
CA ILE A 214 12.99 25.85 19.28
C ILE A 214 12.59 27.00 20.20
N LYS A 215 13.55 27.90 20.42
CA LYS A 215 13.34 29.13 21.18
C LYS A 215 13.22 30.29 20.20
N PRO A 216 12.04 30.93 20.08
CA PRO A 216 11.84 32.03 19.13
C PRO A 216 12.83 33.18 19.33
N GLU A 217 13.23 33.43 20.58
CA GLU A 217 14.18 34.50 20.93
C GLU A 217 15.53 34.29 20.25
N THR A 218 16.00 33.05 20.17
CA THR A 218 17.27 32.70 19.53
C THR A 218 17.22 32.92 18.01
N ILE A 219 16.04 32.80 17.39
CA ILE A 219 15.86 33.09 15.95
C ILE A 219 15.93 34.59 15.72
N ASN A 220 15.23 35.39 16.53
CA ASN A 220 15.22 36.84 16.40
C ASN A 220 16.60 37.46 16.63
N GLU A 221 17.38 36.93 17.58
CA GLU A 221 18.75 37.37 17.85
C GLU A 221 19.69 37.16 16.64
N ASN A 222 19.39 36.17 15.79
CA ASN A 222 20.21 35.79 14.64
C ASN A 222 19.50 36.06 13.30
N ILE A 223 18.58 37.02 13.25
CA ILE A 223 17.77 37.32 12.06
C ILE A 223 18.63 37.65 10.83
N HIS A 224 19.82 38.23 11.02
CA HIS A 224 20.75 38.54 9.94
C HIS A 224 21.32 37.29 9.26
N GLU A 225 21.47 36.17 9.99
CA GLU A 225 21.88 34.90 9.40
C GLU A 225 20.76 34.35 8.52
N PHE A 226 19.50 34.44 8.97
CA PHE A 226 18.33 34.06 8.18
C PHE A 226 18.22 34.89 6.89
N GLU A 227 18.39 36.22 6.96
CA GLU A 227 18.37 37.10 5.79
C GLU A 227 19.49 36.82 4.78
N SER A 228 20.59 36.19 5.22
CA SER A 228 21.71 35.81 4.35
C SER A 228 21.50 34.51 3.57
N LEU A 229 20.51 33.70 3.97
CA LEU A 229 20.15 32.44 3.31
C LEU A 229 19.46 32.69 1.96
N THR A 230 19.47 31.67 1.09
CA THR A 230 18.61 31.68 -0.10
C THR A 230 17.13 31.59 0.28
N ILE A 231 16.23 32.04 -0.62
CA ILE A 231 14.78 31.98 -0.38
C ILE A 231 14.30 30.55 -0.06
N GLU A 232 14.87 29.56 -0.75
CA GLU A 232 14.53 28.15 -0.52
C GLU A 232 14.95 27.70 0.88
N GLU A 233 16.17 28.04 1.30
CA GLU A 233 16.66 27.73 2.65
C GLU A 233 15.85 28.46 3.73
N GLN A 234 15.40 29.69 3.47
CA GLN A 234 14.51 30.43 4.36
C GLN A 234 13.15 29.73 4.50
N LYS A 235 12.55 29.28 3.40
CA LYS A 235 11.30 28.50 3.43
C LYS A 235 11.46 27.21 4.23
N GLN A 236 12.50 26.43 3.92
CA GLN A 236 12.80 25.18 4.61
C GLN A 236 13.03 25.41 6.11
N PHE A 237 13.71 26.48 6.47
CA PHE A 237 13.91 26.86 7.87
C PHE A 237 12.58 27.16 8.57
N LEU A 238 11.73 28.03 8.01
CA LEU A 238 10.44 28.37 8.60
C LEU A 238 9.52 27.15 8.74
N ILE A 239 9.48 26.28 7.72
CA ILE A 239 8.71 25.02 7.78
C ILE A 239 9.26 24.10 8.88
N ALA A 240 10.58 24.05 9.08
CA ALA A 240 11.20 23.25 10.13
C ALA A 240 10.92 23.79 11.54
N VAL A 241 10.58 25.08 11.68
CA VAL A 241 10.24 25.70 12.96
C VAL A 241 8.85 25.28 13.45
N LEU A 242 7.93 25.01 12.53
CA LEU A 242 6.56 24.63 12.86
C LEU A 242 6.47 23.27 13.58
N ASP A 243 5.56 23.16 14.55
CA ASP A 243 5.17 21.89 15.14
C ASP A 243 4.35 21.08 14.13
N LYS A 244 4.97 20.02 13.64
CA LYS A 244 4.38 19.13 12.62
C LYS A 244 3.18 18.34 13.14
N ASN A 245 3.00 18.22 14.46
CA ASN A 245 1.83 17.57 15.04
C ASN A 245 0.58 18.46 15.03
N GLN A 246 0.73 19.74 14.68
CA GLN A 246 -0.33 20.74 14.64
C GLN A 246 -0.60 21.22 13.20
N LEU A 247 -0.15 20.48 12.18
CA LEU A 247 -0.43 20.83 10.78
C LEU A 247 -1.91 20.71 10.42
N TYR A 248 -2.59 19.76 11.04
CA TYR A 248 -4.02 19.48 10.84
C TYR A 248 -4.69 19.38 12.20
N VAL A 249 -6.00 19.61 12.23
CA VAL A 249 -6.79 19.54 13.47
C VAL A 249 -6.75 18.12 14.04
N ASN A 250 -6.35 17.98 15.30
CA ASN A 250 -6.31 16.67 15.95
C ASN A 250 -7.72 16.19 16.28
N TYR A 251 -7.95 14.88 16.17
CA TYR A 251 -9.24 14.28 16.51
C TYR A 251 -9.65 14.54 17.98
N SER A 252 -8.69 14.62 18.90
CA SER A 252 -8.95 14.94 20.31
C SER A 252 -9.50 16.35 20.54
N GLU A 253 -9.34 17.24 19.56
CA GLU A 253 -9.73 18.65 19.61
C GLU A 253 -10.96 18.92 18.72
N ILE A 254 -11.63 17.88 18.23
CA ILE A 254 -12.73 17.97 17.26
C ILE A 254 -13.97 18.74 17.79
N GLU A 255 -14.10 18.90 19.11
CA GLU A 255 -15.16 19.67 19.75
C GLU A 255 -14.83 21.15 19.95
N ASP A 256 -13.58 21.56 19.73
CA ASP A 256 -13.17 22.94 19.91
C ASP A 256 -13.84 23.85 18.86
N GLU A 257 -14.55 24.86 19.35
CA GLU A 257 -15.32 25.79 18.53
C GLU A 257 -14.42 26.65 17.64
N ASP A 258 -13.14 26.83 18.01
CA ASP A 258 -12.18 27.65 17.28
C ASP A 258 -11.87 27.08 15.88
N TYR A 259 -12.02 25.76 15.68
CA TYR A 259 -11.79 25.12 14.38
C TYR A 259 -12.99 25.17 13.43
N LEU A 260 -14.16 25.62 13.91
CA LEU A 260 -15.39 25.79 13.10
C LEU A 260 -15.78 24.55 12.27
N LEU A 261 -15.53 23.35 12.80
CA LEU A 261 -15.85 22.08 12.14
C LEU A 261 -17.36 21.88 12.01
N SER A 262 -17.81 21.32 10.88
CA SER A 262 -19.22 21.03 10.66
C SER A 262 -19.68 19.82 11.50
N GLU A 263 -20.96 19.80 11.90
CA GLU A 263 -21.52 18.65 12.64
C GLU A 263 -21.49 17.35 11.83
N ASP A 264 -21.54 17.45 10.49
CA ASP A 264 -21.41 16.30 9.60
C ASP A 264 -19.98 15.74 9.62
N ASP A 265 -18.95 16.59 9.64
CA ASP A 265 -17.54 16.15 9.75
C ASP A 265 -17.28 15.51 11.11
N LYS A 266 -17.79 16.09 12.19
CA LYS A 266 -17.71 15.50 13.54
C LYS A 266 -18.34 14.13 13.58
N LYS A 267 -19.55 13.99 13.03
CA LYS A 267 -20.28 12.73 12.96
C LYS A 267 -19.53 11.68 12.14
N LEU A 268 -19.01 12.04 10.97
CA LEU A 268 -18.25 11.13 10.10
C LEU A 268 -16.99 10.60 10.82
N ASN A 269 -16.25 11.47 11.50
CA ASN A 269 -15.06 11.06 12.24
C ASN A 269 -15.39 10.13 13.41
N ARG A 270 -16.43 10.42 14.20
CA ARG A 270 -16.91 9.51 15.26
C ARG A 270 -17.31 8.14 14.70
N GLN A 271 -17.99 8.11 13.55
CA GLN A 271 -18.33 6.85 12.86
C GLN A 271 -17.08 6.08 12.42
N PHE A 272 -16.07 6.78 11.89
CA PHE A 272 -14.81 6.17 11.46
C PHE A 272 -14.05 5.51 12.62
N TYR A 273 -14.01 6.15 13.80
CA TYR A 273 -13.39 5.59 15.01
C TYR A 273 -14.28 4.63 15.80
N GLY A 274 -15.52 4.39 15.35
CA GLY A 274 -16.45 3.47 16.01
C GLY A 274 -17.05 4.00 17.31
N GLU A 275 -17.08 5.32 17.50
CA GLU A 275 -17.61 6.00 18.70
C GLU A 275 -19.15 6.21 18.64
N VAL A 276 -19.88 5.27 18.04
CA VAL A 276 -21.35 5.34 17.87
C VAL A 276 -22.06 4.46 18.88
#